data_AF-A0A919BQV2-F1
#
_entry.id   AF-A0A919BQV2-F1
#
_cell.length_a   1.000
_cell.length_b   1.000
_cell.length_c   1.000
_cell.angle_alpha   90.00
_cell.angle_beta   90.00
_cell.angle_gamma   90.00
#
_symmetry.space_group_name_H-M   'P 1'
#
loop_
_entity.id
_entity.type
_entity.pdbx_description
1 polymer ?
#
loop_
_entity_poly.entity_id
_entity_poly.type
_entity_poly.pdbx_seq_one_letter_code
_entity_poly.pdbx_strand_id
1 'polypeptide(L)'
;MNINLDTYKPYHPLFDEFMVADDNTAGAYTSIDGHKWMEKAEAYAIEQGFDVVMESAMRAPRDFEEPAARFRAAGARVEVPIVAVPEATSRKGALDRQIQQVQVFGIGCKINHEIHDACYHGVVRGSGQIDEQRLAHAAFVMRRDATVVYGNYLDPQGQWARKPDNPGVMVRERDRL
;
A
#
# COMPACT_ATOMS: atom_id res chain seq x y z
N MET A 1 -4.83 -13.02 8.41
CA MET A 1 -4.81 -13.23 6.94
C MET A 1 -3.94 -12.16 6.29
N ASN A 2 -3.09 -12.49 5.33
CA ASN A 2 -2.34 -11.50 4.55
C ASN A 2 -3.04 -11.30 3.20
N ILE A 3 -3.23 -10.03 2.79
CA ILE A 3 -3.86 -9.66 1.53
C ILE A 3 -2.90 -8.73 0.78
N ASN A 4 -2.40 -9.19 -0.37
CA ASN A 4 -1.46 -8.44 -1.21
C ASN A 4 -1.72 -8.72 -2.69
N LEU A 5 -1.90 -7.66 -3.47
CA LEU A 5 -2.16 -7.72 -4.90
C LEU A 5 -1.09 -8.52 -5.66
N ASP A 6 0.19 -8.35 -5.31
CA ASP A 6 1.30 -9.01 -5.98
C ASP A 6 1.35 -10.52 -5.70
N THR A 7 0.74 -10.98 -4.60
CA THR A 7 0.58 -12.43 -4.34
C THR A 7 -0.42 -13.06 -5.29
N TYR A 8 -1.37 -12.29 -5.83
CA TYR A 8 -2.42 -12.84 -6.69
C TYR A 8 -2.08 -12.81 -8.18
N LYS A 9 -1.27 -11.85 -8.63
CA LYS A 9 -0.90 -11.72 -10.07
C LYS A 9 -0.38 -13.02 -10.70
N PRO A 10 0.49 -13.83 -10.05
CA PRO A 10 0.97 -15.08 -10.62
C PRO A 10 -0.11 -16.15 -10.87
N TYR A 11 -1.28 -16.04 -10.25
CA TYR A 11 -2.41 -16.94 -10.49
C TYR A 11 -3.24 -16.55 -11.72
N HIS A 12 -2.88 -15.46 -12.41
CA HIS A 12 -3.56 -15.08 -13.65
C HIS A 12 -3.23 -16.08 -14.77
N PRO A 13 -4.25 -16.60 -15.51
CA PRO A 13 -4.03 -17.64 -16.51
C PRO A 13 -3.02 -17.26 -17.60
N LEU A 14 -2.92 -15.97 -17.90
CA LEU A 14 -2.00 -15.42 -18.91
C LEU A 14 -0.75 -14.76 -18.28
N PHE A 15 -0.46 -14.97 -16.99
CA PHE A 15 0.66 -14.29 -16.31
C PHE A 15 2.00 -14.59 -17.00
N ASP A 16 2.30 -15.87 -17.24
CA ASP A 16 3.54 -16.29 -17.89
C ASP A 16 3.65 -15.76 -19.32
N GLU A 17 2.53 -15.74 -20.06
CA GLU A 17 2.48 -15.18 -21.41
C GLU A 17 2.81 -13.68 -21.41
N PHE A 18 2.24 -12.92 -20.47
CA PHE A 18 2.55 -11.49 -20.34
C PHE A 18 3.99 -11.24 -19.91
N MET A 19 4.52 -12.05 -19.01
CA MET A 19 5.91 -11.95 -18.55
C MET A 19 6.92 -12.21 -19.67
N VAL A 20 6.63 -13.15 -20.57
CA VAL A 20 7.47 -13.42 -21.76
C VAL A 20 7.32 -12.31 -22.81
N ALA A 21 6.10 -11.80 -23.01
CA ALA A 21 5.84 -10.77 -24.01
C ALA A 21 6.49 -9.42 -23.66
N ASP A 22 6.26 -8.93 -22.44
CA ASP A 22 6.86 -7.71 -21.90
C ASP A 22 6.70 -7.65 -20.36
N ASP A 23 7.78 -7.91 -19.65
CA ASP A 23 7.84 -7.89 -18.19
C ASP A 23 7.55 -6.51 -17.56
N ASN A 24 7.57 -5.43 -18.35
CA ASN A 24 7.25 -4.08 -17.89
C ASN A 24 5.75 -3.80 -17.85
N THR A 25 4.96 -4.51 -18.67
CA THR A 25 3.50 -4.30 -18.77
C THR A 25 2.68 -5.43 -18.16
N ALA A 26 3.28 -6.61 -17.93
CA ALA A 26 2.62 -7.76 -17.30
C ALA A 26 1.91 -7.43 -15.98
N GLY A 27 2.55 -6.62 -15.14
CA GLY A 27 1.96 -6.16 -13.88
C GLY A 27 0.70 -5.32 -14.07
N ALA A 28 0.64 -4.48 -15.11
CA ALA A 28 -0.53 -3.64 -15.40
C ALA A 28 -1.71 -4.48 -15.91
N TYR A 29 -1.45 -5.42 -16.82
CA TYR A 29 -2.49 -6.31 -17.36
C TYR A 29 -3.13 -7.18 -16.28
N THR A 30 -2.32 -7.74 -15.39
CA THR A 30 -2.79 -8.61 -14.31
C THR A 30 -3.40 -7.87 -13.12
N SER A 31 -3.16 -6.56 -13.00
CA SER A 31 -3.68 -5.78 -11.87
C SER A 31 -5.21 -5.72 -11.84
N ILE A 32 -5.89 -5.67 -13.00
CA ILE A 32 -7.35 -5.55 -13.05
C ILE A 32 -8.03 -6.73 -12.35
N ASP A 33 -7.65 -7.97 -12.73
CA ASP A 33 -8.20 -9.16 -12.10
C ASP A 33 -7.64 -9.38 -10.70
N GLY A 34 -6.38 -8.99 -10.47
CA GLY A 34 -5.79 -8.97 -9.13
C GLY A 34 -6.61 -8.14 -8.14
N HIS A 35 -7.11 -6.96 -8.53
CA HIS A 35 -7.98 -6.15 -7.67
C HIS A 35 -9.32 -6.82 -7.40
N LYS A 36 -9.93 -7.48 -8.39
CA LYS A 36 -11.17 -8.25 -8.16
C LYS A 36 -10.95 -9.40 -7.17
N TRP A 37 -9.78 -10.03 -7.20
CA TRP A 37 -9.44 -11.09 -6.24
C TRP A 37 -9.13 -10.54 -4.85
N MET A 38 -8.49 -9.38 -4.74
CA MET A 38 -8.34 -8.63 -3.49
C MET A 38 -9.72 -8.35 -2.86
N GLU A 39 -10.64 -7.77 -3.62
CA GLU A 39 -11.99 -7.44 -3.13
C GLU A 39 -12.74 -8.68 -2.61
N LYS A 40 -12.61 -9.82 -3.29
CA LYS A 40 -13.17 -11.10 -2.82
C LYS A 40 -12.50 -11.57 -1.53
N ALA A 41 -11.17 -11.48 -1.43
CA ALA A 41 -10.43 -11.87 -0.25
C ALA A 41 -10.77 -10.98 0.96
N GLU A 42 -10.92 -9.68 0.74
CA GLU A 42 -11.37 -8.71 1.75
C GLU A 42 -12.79 -9.02 2.23
N ALA A 43 -13.73 -9.24 1.31
CA ALA A 43 -15.11 -9.58 1.65
C ALA A 43 -15.19 -10.87 2.47
N TYR A 44 -14.43 -11.90 2.07
CA TYR A 44 -14.33 -13.14 2.81
C TYR A 44 -13.72 -12.94 4.20
N ALA A 45 -12.64 -12.17 4.32
CA ALA A 45 -12.02 -11.88 5.62
C ALA A 45 -12.98 -11.14 6.56
N ILE A 46 -13.76 -10.21 6.04
CA ILE A 46 -14.82 -9.51 6.78
C ILE A 46 -15.90 -10.48 7.24
N GLU A 47 -16.42 -11.32 6.34
CA GLU A 47 -17.46 -12.30 6.67
C GLU A 47 -17.02 -13.28 7.77
N GLN A 48 -15.76 -13.71 7.73
CA GLN A 48 -15.20 -14.65 8.70
C GLN A 48 -14.66 -13.98 9.97
N GLY A 49 -14.61 -12.64 10.02
CA GLY A 49 -14.07 -11.90 11.17
C GLY A 49 -12.57 -12.10 11.40
N PHE A 50 -11.78 -12.24 10.32
CA PHE A 50 -10.33 -12.43 10.43
C PHE A 50 -9.58 -11.13 10.67
N ASP A 51 -8.50 -11.21 11.46
CA ASP A 51 -7.47 -10.17 11.48
C ASP A 51 -6.73 -10.14 10.14
N VAL A 52 -6.56 -8.94 9.56
CA VAL A 52 -5.98 -8.76 8.23
C VAL A 52 -4.75 -7.85 8.28
N VAL A 53 -3.68 -8.29 7.61
CA VAL A 53 -2.58 -7.43 7.19
C VAL A 53 -2.72 -7.23 5.70
N MET A 54 -3.03 -6.01 5.28
CA MET A 54 -3.21 -5.65 3.87
C MET A 54 -2.08 -4.74 3.42
N GLU A 55 -1.42 -5.12 2.33
CA GLU A 55 -0.43 -4.25 1.67
C GLU A 55 -1.12 -3.34 0.66
N SER A 56 -0.76 -2.06 0.67
CA SER A 56 -1.28 -1.09 -0.30
C SER A 56 -0.21 -0.08 -0.69
N ALA A 57 -0.14 0.20 -1.99
CA ALA A 57 0.66 1.30 -2.53
C ALA A 57 -0.09 2.65 -2.49
N MET A 58 -1.34 2.67 -2.02
CA MET A 58 -2.20 3.87 -1.89
C MET A 58 -2.27 4.74 -3.16
N ARG A 59 -2.14 4.16 -4.36
CA ARG A 59 -2.10 4.92 -5.60
C ARG A 59 -3.46 5.55 -5.93
N ALA A 60 -4.54 4.80 -5.72
CA ALA A 60 -5.93 5.20 -5.95
C ALA A 60 -6.80 4.93 -4.70
N PRO A 61 -7.98 5.57 -4.56
CA PRO A 61 -8.90 5.30 -3.43
C PRO A 61 -9.20 3.82 -3.23
N ARG A 62 -9.47 3.09 -4.33
CA ARG A 62 -9.70 1.64 -4.34
C ARG A 62 -8.57 0.81 -3.72
N ASP A 63 -7.34 1.33 -3.69
CA ASP A 63 -6.19 0.58 -3.20
C ASP A 63 -6.12 0.60 -1.66
N PHE A 64 -6.79 1.56 -0.99
CA PHE A 64 -6.70 1.71 0.47
C PHE A 64 -7.95 2.33 1.11
N GLU A 65 -8.41 3.48 0.61
CA GLU A 65 -9.49 4.25 1.24
C GLU A 65 -10.80 3.44 1.27
N GLU A 66 -11.14 2.81 0.15
CA GLU A 66 -12.33 1.96 0.04
C GLU A 66 -12.22 0.69 0.91
N PRO A 67 -11.15 -0.13 0.86
CA PRO A 67 -10.95 -1.24 1.79
C PRO A 67 -11.01 -0.83 3.26
N ALA A 68 -10.31 0.26 3.65
CA ALA A 68 -10.29 0.74 5.02
C ALA A 68 -11.71 1.09 5.51
N ALA A 69 -12.50 1.77 4.67
CA ALA A 69 -13.90 2.06 4.97
C ALA A 69 -14.74 0.78 5.10
N ARG A 70 -14.55 -0.22 4.22
CA ARG A 70 -15.25 -1.52 4.30
C ARG A 70 -14.95 -2.24 5.62
N PHE A 71 -13.67 -2.39 5.98
CA PHE A 71 -13.27 -3.04 7.23
C PHE A 71 -13.80 -2.29 8.46
N ARG A 72 -13.72 -0.96 8.47
CA ARG A 72 -14.24 -0.14 9.56
C ARG A 72 -15.76 -0.27 9.70
N ALA A 73 -16.50 -0.25 8.59
CA ALA A 73 -17.95 -0.43 8.60
C ALA A 73 -18.37 -1.82 9.11
N ALA A 74 -17.52 -2.84 8.91
CA ALA A 74 -17.69 -4.18 9.47
C ALA A 74 -17.31 -4.29 10.97
N GLY A 75 -16.89 -3.20 11.61
CA GLY A 75 -16.52 -3.18 13.03
C GLY A 75 -15.06 -3.54 13.31
N ALA A 76 -14.22 -3.70 12.28
CA ALA A 76 -12.80 -3.97 12.48
C ALA A 76 -12.05 -2.72 12.97
N ARG A 77 -11.07 -2.94 13.85
CA ARG A 77 -10.11 -1.90 14.22
C ARG A 77 -9.07 -1.75 13.11
N VAL A 78 -9.20 -0.69 12.31
CA VAL A 78 -8.22 -0.32 11.28
C VAL A 78 -7.04 0.44 11.88
N GLU A 79 -5.82 -0.05 11.66
CA GLU A 79 -4.56 0.63 11.99
C GLU A 79 -3.68 0.73 10.74
N VAL A 80 -3.02 1.87 10.53
CA VAL A 80 -2.33 2.16 9.27
C VAL A 80 -0.89 2.62 9.52
N PRO A 81 0.10 1.70 9.45
CA PRO A 81 1.50 2.06 9.39
C PRO A 81 1.88 2.50 7.97
N ILE A 82 2.45 3.69 7.84
CA ILE A 82 2.84 4.33 6.58
C ILE A 82 4.35 4.54 6.56
N VAL A 83 5.03 3.98 5.58
CA VAL A 83 6.48 4.12 5.44
C VAL A 83 6.82 5.42 4.69
N ALA A 84 7.50 6.33 5.38
CA ALA A 84 8.13 7.50 4.78
C ALA A 84 9.60 7.20 4.47
N VAL A 85 9.99 7.37 3.20
CA VAL A 85 11.35 7.14 2.73
C VAL A 85 11.67 8.15 1.62
N PRO A 86 12.88 8.75 1.61
CA PRO A 86 13.28 9.64 0.53
C PRO A 86 13.16 9.00 -0.85
N GLU A 87 12.81 9.79 -1.86
CA GLU A 87 12.45 9.31 -3.19
C GLU A 87 13.59 8.51 -3.84
N ALA A 88 14.82 9.05 -3.79
CA ALA A 88 16.00 8.37 -4.31
C ALA A 88 16.22 7.00 -3.66
N THR A 89 15.96 6.88 -2.36
CA THR A 89 16.06 5.61 -1.63
C THR A 89 14.95 4.64 -2.04
N SER A 90 13.73 5.14 -2.24
CA SER A 90 12.60 4.35 -2.75
C SER A 90 12.87 3.79 -4.15
N ARG A 91 13.32 4.65 -5.08
CA ARG A 91 13.69 4.27 -6.45
C ARG A 91 14.85 3.26 -6.47
N LYS A 92 15.88 3.48 -5.65
CA LYS A 92 16.98 2.53 -5.48
C LYS A 92 16.46 1.17 -5.02
N GLY A 93 15.58 1.14 -4.01
CA GLY A 93 14.99 -0.11 -3.51
C GLY A 93 14.21 -0.88 -4.58
N ALA A 94 13.46 -0.17 -5.43
CA ALA A 94 12.75 -0.77 -6.55
C ALA A 94 13.72 -1.41 -7.57
N LEU A 95 14.83 -0.74 -7.88
CA LEU A 95 15.88 -1.26 -8.76
C LEU A 95 16.59 -2.47 -8.15
N ASP A 96 16.99 -2.38 -6.87
CA ASP A 96 17.64 -3.48 -6.15
C ASP A 96 16.76 -4.75 -6.19
N ARG A 97 15.44 -4.59 -5.95
CA ARG A 97 14.47 -5.69 -6.04
C ARG A 97 14.45 -6.32 -7.43
N GLN A 98 14.45 -5.51 -8.49
CA GLN A 98 14.47 -6.01 -9.87
C GLN A 98 15.74 -6.81 -10.15
N ILE A 99 16.91 -6.28 -9.78
CA ILE A 99 18.21 -6.95 -9.98
C ILE A 99 18.23 -8.29 -9.24
N GLN A 100 17.74 -8.32 -8.01
CA GLN A 100 17.64 -9.56 -7.24
C GLN A 100 16.72 -10.59 -7.92
N GLN A 101 15.56 -10.17 -8.45
CA GLN A 101 14.69 -11.08 -9.19
C GLN A 101 15.38 -11.66 -10.43
N VAL A 102 16.08 -10.83 -11.21
CA VAL A 102 16.86 -11.29 -12.37
C VAL A 102 17.93 -12.30 -11.94
N GLN A 103 18.62 -12.05 -10.83
CA GLN A 103 19.66 -12.97 -10.32
C GLN A 103 19.09 -14.32 -9.87
N VAL A 104 17.89 -14.36 -9.29
CA VAL A 104 17.29 -15.59 -8.76
C VAL A 104 16.50 -16.36 -9.84
N PHE A 105 15.75 -15.67 -10.70
CA PHE A 105 14.78 -16.27 -11.62
C PHE A 105 15.13 -16.08 -13.10
N GLY A 106 16.19 -15.32 -13.42
CA GLY A 106 16.54 -14.96 -14.80
C GLY A 106 15.67 -13.84 -15.39
N ILE A 107 14.58 -13.47 -14.72
CA ILE A 107 13.63 -12.42 -15.11
C ILE A 107 13.28 -11.57 -13.88
N GLY A 108 12.96 -10.28 -14.07
CA GLY A 108 12.62 -9.40 -12.95
C GLY A 108 11.72 -8.24 -13.35
N CYS A 109 10.55 -8.18 -12.72
CA CYS A 109 9.53 -7.18 -13.04
C CYS A 109 10.02 -5.78 -12.68
N LYS A 110 10.25 -4.94 -13.68
CA LYS A 110 10.54 -3.53 -13.48
C LYS A 110 9.28 -2.79 -12.99
N ILE A 111 9.46 -1.88 -12.04
CA ILE A 111 8.40 -0.92 -11.72
C ILE A 111 8.58 0.29 -12.65
N ASN A 112 7.57 0.58 -13.46
CA ASN A 112 7.54 1.79 -14.30
C ASN A 112 7.64 3.03 -13.40
N HIS A 113 8.46 4.02 -13.80
CA HIS A 113 8.65 5.27 -13.07
C HIS A 113 7.34 6.03 -12.87
N GLU A 114 6.47 6.09 -13.87
CA GLU A 114 5.19 6.78 -13.75
C GLU A 114 4.28 6.11 -12.72
N ILE A 115 4.32 4.78 -12.64
CA ILE A 115 3.60 4.01 -11.62
C ILE A 115 4.21 4.26 -10.24
N HIS A 116 5.54 4.26 -10.13
CA HIS A 116 6.24 4.57 -8.88
C HIS A 116 5.86 5.96 -8.38
N ASP A 117 5.92 6.98 -9.23
CA ASP A 117 5.62 8.37 -8.89
C ASP A 117 4.15 8.51 -8.47
N ALA A 118 3.23 7.87 -9.20
CA ALA A 118 1.82 7.86 -8.86
C ALA A 118 1.57 7.23 -7.47
N CYS A 119 2.23 6.12 -7.14
CA CYS A 119 2.16 5.52 -5.80
C CYS A 119 2.81 6.43 -4.74
N TYR A 120 3.98 7.01 -5.05
CA TYR A 120 4.73 7.85 -4.14
C TYR A 120 3.91 9.07 -3.72
N HIS A 121 3.29 9.77 -4.66
CA HIS A 121 2.35 10.86 -4.38
C HIS A 121 1.03 10.36 -3.77
N GLY A 122 0.55 9.20 -4.22
CA GLY A 122 -0.65 8.54 -3.72
C GLY A 122 -0.63 8.34 -2.22
N VAL A 123 0.48 7.85 -1.65
CA VAL A 123 0.63 7.65 -0.20
C VAL A 123 0.45 8.95 0.60
N VAL A 124 0.98 10.09 0.12
CA VAL A 124 0.81 11.38 0.81
C VAL A 124 -0.67 11.79 0.79
N ARG A 125 -1.31 11.69 -0.37
CA ARG A 125 -2.75 11.99 -0.51
C ARG A 125 -3.60 11.07 0.36
N GLY A 126 -3.37 9.77 0.31
CA GLY A 126 -4.09 8.77 1.10
C GLY A 126 -3.92 8.99 2.60
N SER A 127 -2.71 9.37 3.04
CA SER A 127 -2.45 9.73 4.43
C SER A 127 -3.25 10.96 4.90
N GLY A 128 -3.52 11.91 3.99
CA GLY A 128 -4.40 13.05 4.27
C GLY A 128 -5.86 12.63 4.39
N GLN A 129 -6.30 11.66 3.58
CA GLN A 129 -7.66 11.12 3.69
C GLN A 129 -7.87 10.36 5.00
N ILE A 130 -6.84 9.74 5.56
CA ILE A 130 -6.91 9.19 6.92
C ILE A 130 -7.25 10.30 7.92
N ASP A 131 -6.52 11.41 7.86
CA ASP A 131 -6.69 12.55 8.76
C ASP A 131 -8.09 13.21 8.63
N GLU A 132 -8.51 13.46 7.39
CA GLU A 132 -9.75 14.18 7.05
C GLU A 132 -11.00 13.33 7.30
N GLN A 133 -11.01 12.09 6.79
CA GLN A 133 -12.17 11.21 6.83
C GLN A 133 -12.14 10.21 8.00
N ARG A 134 -11.07 10.21 8.79
CA ARG A 134 -10.89 9.32 9.95
C ARG A 134 -11.01 7.84 9.54
N LEU A 135 -10.39 7.48 8.41
CA LEU A 135 -10.46 6.12 7.83
C LEU A 135 -9.85 5.05 8.75
N ALA A 136 -8.97 5.44 9.67
CA ALA A 136 -8.31 4.56 10.62
C ALA A 136 -8.58 4.96 12.08
N HIS A 137 -8.44 3.99 12.99
CA HIS A 137 -8.43 4.24 14.44
C HIS A 137 -7.06 4.69 14.92
N ALA A 138 -6.01 4.25 14.25
CA ALA A 138 -4.64 4.69 14.49
C ALA A 138 -3.86 4.78 13.18
N ALA A 139 -2.99 5.77 13.07
CA ALA A 139 -2.12 5.97 11.93
C ALA A 139 -0.71 6.30 12.40
N PHE A 140 0.28 5.70 11.74
CA PHE A 140 1.69 5.87 12.08
C PHE A 140 2.48 6.24 10.84
N VAL A 141 3.38 7.22 10.95
CA VAL A 141 4.45 7.43 9.97
C VAL A 141 5.71 6.83 10.53
N MET A 142 6.33 5.94 9.77
CA MET A 142 7.52 5.19 10.16
C MET A 142 8.61 5.28 9.10
N ARG A 143 9.85 5.13 9.54
CA ARG A 143 11.02 4.95 8.67
C ARG A 143 11.17 3.49 8.28
N ARG A 144 12.03 3.22 7.29
CA ARG A 144 12.33 1.87 6.79
C ARG A 144 12.93 0.93 7.86
N ASP A 145 13.59 1.49 8.87
CA ASP A 145 14.14 0.75 10.02
C ASP A 145 13.09 0.48 11.12
N ALA A 146 11.82 0.70 10.82
CA ALA A 146 10.67 0.60 11.72
C ALA A 146 10.61 1.65 12.85
N THR A 147 11.45 2.68 12.82
CA THR A 147 11.32 3.82 13.73
C THR A 147 10.01 4.56 13.46
N VAL A 148 9.12 4.66 14.44
CA VAL A 148 7.92 5.48 14.38
C VAL A 148 8.28 6.94 14.66
N VAL A 149 8.06 7.81 13.68
CA VAL A 149 8.33 9.26 13.81
C VAL A 149 7.08 10.07 14.15
N TYR A 150 5.90 9.49 13.92
CA TYR A 150 4.60 10.05 14.25
C TYR A 150 3.59 8.91 14.43
N GLY A 151 2.79 8.94 15.51
CA GLY A 151 1.59 8.11 15.66
C GLY A 151 0.39 8.87 16.25
N ASN A 152 -0.78 8.84 15.61
CA ASN A 152 -2.01 9.47 16.10
C ASN A 152 -3.12 8.44 16.21
N TYR A 153 -4.07 8.65 17.10
CA TYR A 153 -5.16 7.73 17.39
C TYR A 153 -6.46 8.50 17.63
N LEU A 154 -7.58 7.87 17.27
CA LEU A 154 -8.89 8.35 17.63
C LEU A 154 -9.19 8.01 19.09
N ASP A 155 -9.71 8.99 19.82
CA ASP A 155 -10.28 8.79 21.14
C ASP A 155 -11.65 8.08 21.06
N PRO A 156 -12.27 7.71 22.20
CA PRO A 156 -13.61 7.10 22.21
C PRO A 156 -14.72 7.99 21.63
N GLN A 157 -14.50 9.30 21.50
CA GLN A 157 -15.42 10.26 20.87
C GLN A 157 -15.15 10.41 19.36
N GLY A 158 -14.22 9.60 18.83
CA GLY A 158 -13.84 9.58 17.43
C GLY A 158 -13.03 10.81 17.00
N GLN A 159 -12.46 11.58 17.93
CA GLN A 159 -11.58 12.71 17.62
C GLN A 159 -10.12 12.31 17.66
N TRP A 160 -9.28 12.95 16.85
CA TRP A 160 -7.84 12.75 16.92
C TRP A 160 -7.29 13.25 18.25
N ALA A 161 -6.45 12.44 18.90
CA ALA A 161 -5.80 12.79 20.17
C ALA A 161 -4.86 14.01 20.07
N ARG A 162 -4.38 14.31 18.87
CA ARG A 162 -3.66 15.54 18.53
C ARG A 162 -4.06 16.03 17.14
N LYS A 163 -3.73 17.29 16.83
CA LYS A 163 -3.96 17.83 15.49
C LYS A 163 -3.33 16.90 14.43
N PRO A 164 -4.12 16.43 13.44
CA PRO A 164 -3.61 15.56 12.39
C PRO A 164 -2.56 16.28 11.52
N ASP A 165 -1.52 15.56 11.11
CA ASP A 165 -0.46 16.05 10.22
C ASP A 165 0.28 14.88 9.52
N ASN A 166 -0.42 13.78 9.19
CA ASN A 166 0.22 12.65 8.51
C ASN A 166 0.91 13.09 7.20
N PRO A 167 0.26 13.86 6.29
CA PRO A 167 0.91 14.33 5.06
C PRO A 167 2.15 15.18 5.31
N GLY A 168 2.09 16.10 6.27
CA GLY A 168 3.20 17.00 6.56
C GLY A 168 4.41 16.26 7.12
N VAL A 169 4.20 15.30 8.03
CA VAL A 169 5.28 14.44 8.54
C VAL A 169 5.87 13.58 7.42
N MET A 170 5.03 12.99 6.56
CA MET A 170 5.47 12.18 5.42
C MET A 170 6.40 12.99 4.50
N VAL A 171 6.02 14.22 4.15
CA VAL A 171 6.85 15.10 3.30
C VAL A 171 8.17 15.44 4.00
N ARG A 172 8.15 15.85 5.28
CA ARG A 172 9.37 16.17 6.02
C ARG A 172 10.36 15.01 6.12
N GLU A 173 9.89 13.79 6.31
CA GLU A 173 10.76 12.61 6.35
C GLU A 173 11.28 12.21 4.96
N ARG A 174 10.51 12.48 3.90
CA ARG A 174 10.94 12.24 2.51
C ARG A 174 12.00 13.23 2.03
N ASP A 175 11.97 14.44 2.55
CA ASP A 175 12.95 15.50 2.23
C ASP A 175 14.17 15.48 3.16
N ARG A 176 14.23 14.50 4.07
CA ARG A 176 15.35 14.33 5.00
C ARG A 176 16.59 13.81 4.25
N LEU A 177 17.68 14.57 4.30
CA LEU A 177 19.00 14.19 3.78
C LEU A 177 19.69 13.15 4.66
#